data_AF-A0A1A8F6L9-F1
#
_entry.id   AF-A0A1A8F6L9-F1
#
_cell.length_a   1.000
_cell.length_b   1.000
_cell.length_c   1.000
_cell.angle_alpha   90.00
_cell.angle_beta   90.00
_cell.angle_gamma   90.00
#
_symmetry.space_group_name_H-M   'P 1'
#
loop_
_entity.id
_entity.type
_entity.pdbx_description
1 polymer ?
#
loop_
_entity_poly.entity_id
_entity_poly.type
_entity_poly.pdbx_seq_one_letter_code
_entity_poly.pdbx_strand_id
1 'polypeptide(L)'
;MFSPGDQLSASASAVLSSALTAAVSAAMAIATAVDAKADLAKLLDEWEEAQQGTTDQLVSILTKISELIERETGEYHKADPDPFDDRHPGRADPDCMLGQLLKMLFMNDDFTNALLDSYIMNSRELRLNTAACRLLQNIMPGLDAAVVFEEKEGLVEKLFSWAREAE
;
A
#
# COMPACT_ATOMS: atom_id res chain seq x y z
N MET A 1 6.53 58.26 2.96
CA MET A 1 7.77 57.56 2.60
C MET A 1 7.85 56.31 3.45
N PHE A 2 7.54 55.13 2.88
CA PHE A 2 7.73 53.84 3.55
C PHE A 2 9.21 53.46 3.31
N SER A 3 9.98 53.27 4.38
CA SER A 3 11.42 53.00 4.29
C SER A 3 11.68 51.62 3.67
N PRO A 4 12.60 51.47 2.70
CA PRO A 4 12.89 50.20 2.02
C PRO A 4 13.50 49.11 2.92
N GLY A 5 13.94 49.44 4.13
CA GLY A 5 14.66 48.54 5.03
C GLY A 5 13.80 47.50 5.75
N ASP A 6 12.53 47.81 6.05
CA ASP A 6 11.66 46.89 6.81
C ASP A 6 11.11 45.73 5.95
N GLN A 7 10.99 45.92 4.63
CA GLN A 7 10.53 44.87 3.71
C GLN A 7 11.57 43.73 3.55
N LEU A 8 12.86 44.06 3.58
CA LEU A 8 13.95 43.08 3.42
C LEU A 8 14.14 42.18 4.65
N SER A 9 13.93 42.73 5.85
CA SER A 9 14.03 41.98 7.12
C SER A 9 12.87 41.01 7.27
N ALA A 10 11.64 41.45 6.96
CA ALA A 10 10.45 40.61 7.01
C ALA A 10 10.50 39.47 5.98
N SER A 11 10.99 39.74 4.76
CA SER A 11 11.10 38.69 3.73
C SER A 11 12.13 37.63 4.08
N ALA A 12 13.28 38.02 4.66
CA ALA A 12 14.30 37.06 5.09
C ALA A 12 13.81 36.18 6.24
N SER A 13 13.10 36.76 7.21
CA SER A 13 12.49 36.03 8.33
C SER A 13 11.40 35.07 7.86
N ALA A 14 10.56 35.50 6.91
CA ALA A 14 9.50 34.65 6.33
C ALA A 14 10.09 33.45 5.56
N VAL A 15 11.15 33.67 4.77
CA VAL A 15 11.82 32.60 4.00
C VAL A 15 12.51 31.58 4.91
N LEU A 16 13.16 32.05 5.99
CA LEU A 16 13.75 31.15 6.99
C LEU A 16 12.68 30.34 7.72
N SER A 17 11.54 30.96 8.04
CA SER A 17 10.42 30.27 8.70
C SER A 17 9.78 29.23 7.77
N SER A 18 9.57 29.55 6.50
CA SER A 18 8.98 28.60 5.53
C SER A 18 9.92 27.44 5.23
N ALA A 19 11.23 27.69 5.12
CA ALA A 19 12.23 26.64 4.90
C ALA A 19 12.30 25.67 6.09
N LEU A 20 12.22 26.18 7.33
CA LEU A 20 12.20 25.36 8.52
C LEU A 20 10.94 24.50 8.61
N THR A 21 9.76 25.07 8.31
CA THR A 21 8.50 24.30 8.26
C THR A 21 8.56 23.19 7.21
N ALA A 22 9.06 23.49 5.99
CA ALA A 22 9.21 22.49 4.94
C ALA A 22 10.17 21.36 5.34
N ALA A 23 11.30 21.68 5.99
CA ALA A 23 12.26 20.69 6.47
C ALA A 23 11.67 19.79 7.57
N VAL A 24 10.88 20.34 8.49
CA VAL A 24 10.19 19.56 9.53
C VAL A 24 9.14 18.63 8.92
N SER A 25 8.34 19.12 7.97
CA SER A 25 7.36 18.29 7.25
C SER A 25 8.03 17.17 6.46
N ALA A 26 9.15 17.45 5.78
CA ALA A 26 9.92 16.44 5.08
C ALA A 26 10.49 15.37 6.04
N ALA A 27 11.04 15.78 7.18
CA ALA A 27 11.55 14.85 8.19
C ALA A 27 10.44 13.98 8.80
N MET A 28 9.26 14.55 9.04
CA MET A 28 8.10 13.81 9.56
C MET A 28 7.56 12.82 8.52
N ALA A 29 7.49 13.20 7.24
CA ALA A 29 7.14 12.30 6.14
C ALA A 29 8.16 11.15 5.99
N ILE A 30 9.46 11.41 6.16
CA ILE A 30 10.50 10.37 6.18
C ILE A 30 10.31 9.43 7.37
N ALA A 31 9.97 9.95 8.55
CA ALA A 31 9.75 9.12 9.75
C ALA A 31 8.53 8.19 9.57
N THR A 32 7.40 8.70 9.07
CA THR A 32 6.22 7.88 8.77
C THR A 32 6.47 6.87 7.66
N ALA A 33 7.29 7.24 6.67
CA ALA A 33 7.73 6.35 5.59
C ALA A 33 8.58 5.18 6.11
N VAL A 34 9.54 5.44 7.01
CA VAL A 34 10.35 4.39 7.63
C VAL A 34 9.49 3.45 8.48
N ASP A 35 8.48 3.99 9.15
CA ASP A 35 7.52 3.24 9.95
C ASP A 35 6.72 2.24 9.08
N ALA A 36 6.19 2.69 7.94
CA ALA A 36 5.36 1.85 7.06
C ALA A 36 6.10 0.60 6.51
N LYS A 37 7.38 0.72 6.15
CA LYS A 37 8.17 -0.44 5.71
C LYS A 37 8.45 -1.42 6.84
N ALA A 38 8.79 -0.89 8.01
CA ALA A 38 9.06 -1.70 9.19
C ALA A 38 7.79 -2.44 9.63
N ASP A 39 6.64 -1.76 9.59
CA ASP A 39 5.32 -2.34 9.85
C ASP A 39 5.02 -3.49 8.89
N LEU A 40 5.23 -3.28 7.58
CA LEU A 40 4.99 -4.34 6.59
C LEU A 40 5.92 -5.54 6.82
N ALA A 41 7.22 -5.29 7.03
CA ALA A 41 8.17 -6.36 7.30
C ALA A 41 7.75 -7.18 8.53
N LYS A 42 7.38 -6.51 9.62
CA LYS A 42 6.89 -7.17 10.83
C LYS A 42 5.61 -7.97 10.58
N LEU A 43 4.67 -7.44 9.78
CA LEU A 43 3.44 -8.16 9.46
C LEU A 43 3.70 -9.41 8.61
N LEU A 44 4.71 -9.37 7.72
CA LEU A 44 5.14 -10.54 6.96
C LEU A 44 5.80 -11.59 7.86
N ASP A 45 6.65 -11.17 8.80
CA ASP A 45 7.23 -12.08 9.81
C ASP A 45 6.12 -12.72 10.68
N GLU A 46 5.16 -11.92 11.17
CA GLU A 46 4.00 -12.42 11.91
C GLU A 46 3.14 -13.40 11.07
N TRP A 47 3.04 -13.15 9.76
CA TRP A 47 2.30 -14.01 8.84
C TRP A 47 2.97 -15.39 8.68
N GLU A 48 4.30 -15.45 8.57
CA GLU A 48 5.05 -16.71 8.47
C GLU A 48 4.73 -17.64 9.65
N GLU A 49 4.70 -17.09 10.86
CA GLU A 49 4.34 -17.84 12.07
C GLU A 49 2.84 -18.22 12.08
N ALA A 50 1.97 -17.31 11.62
CA ALA A 50 0.52 -17.50 11.65
C ALA A 50 0.01 -18.55 10.64
N GLN A 51 0.82 -18.98 9.66
CA GLN A 51 0.44 -20.05 8.73
C GLN A 51 0.06 -21.36 9.43
N GLN A 52 0.68 -21.65 10.58
CA GLN A 52 0.38 -22.84 11.39
C GLN A 52 -0.66 -22.55 12.50
N GLY A 53 -1.13 -21.31 12.57
CA GLY A 53 -2.03 -20.82 13.60
C GLY A 53 -3.49 -20.91 13.21
N THR A 54 -4.28 -20.00 13.76
CA THR A 54 -5.73 -19.92 13.54
C THR A 54 -6.07 -19.03 12.34
N THR A 55 -7.20 -19.32 11.69
CA THR A 55 -7.76 -18.45 10.65
C THR A 55 -7.96 -17.02 11.12
N ASP A 56 -8.29 -16.80 12.41
CA ASP A 56 -8.45 -15.47 12.99
C ASP A 56 -7.16 -14.64 12.98
N GLN A 57 -6.01 -15.29 13.23
CA GLN A 57 -4.71 -14.63 13.16
C GLN A 57 -4.38 -14.22 11.72
N LEU A 58 -4.58 -15.13 10.76
CA LEU A 58 -4.38 -14.83 9.34
C LEU A 58 -5.28 -13.67 8.87
N VAL A 59 -6.57 -13.72 9.22
CA VAL A 59 -7.52 -12.63 8.90
C VAL A 59 -7.07 -11.30 9.50
N SER A 60 -6.62 -11.31 10.76
CA SER A 60 -6.10 -10.10 11.42
C SER A 60 -4.89 -9.54 10.68
N ILE A 61 -3.93 -10.38 10.27
CA ILE A 61 -2.72 -9.92 9.60
C ILE A 61 -3.02 -9.38 8.21
N LEU A 62 -3.79 -10.11 7.40
CA LEU A 62 -4.20 -9.65 6.06
C LEU A 62 -4.98 -8.33 6.12
N THR A 63 -5.81 -8.14 7.16
CA THR A 63 -6.54 -6.89 7.38
C THR A 63 -5.59 -5.74 7.69
N LYS A 64 -4.60 -5.93 8.58
CA LYS A 64 -3.60 -4.90 8.90
C LYS A 64 -2.74 -4.53 7.69
N ILE A 65 -2.33 -5.51 6.89
CA ILE A 65 -1.60 -5.25 5.63
C ILE A 65 -2.51 -4.44 4.68
N SER A 66 -3.78 -4.80 4.56
CA SER A 66 -4.74 -4.04 3.72
C SER A 66 -4.86 -2.59 4.17
N GLU A 67 -5.04 -2.34 5.47
CA GLU A 67 -5.15 -0.99 6.03
C GLU A 67 -3.88 -0.16 5.82
N LEU A 68 -2.71 -0.80 5.92
CA LEU A 68 -1.43 -0.16 5.62
C LEU A 68 -1.35 0.27 4.14
N ILE A 69 -1.67 -0.63 3.20
CA ILE A 69 -1.64 -0.32 1.76
C ILE A 69 -2.69 0.74 1.40
N GLU A 70 -3.89 0.69 1.98
CA GLU A 70 -4.94 1.69 1.77
C GLU A 70 -4.51 3.08 2.24
N ARG A 71 -3.86 3.17 3.42
CA ARG A 71 -3.32 4.42 3.94
C ARG A 71 -2.31 5.02 2.98
N GLU A 72 -1.31 4.24 2.55
CA GLU A 72 -0.28 4.74 1.64
C GLU A 72 -0.83 5.01 0.22
N THR A 73 -1.89 4.30 -0.19
CA THR A 73 -2.65 4.63 -1.41
C THR A 73 -3.34 5.98 -1.29
N GLY A 74 -3.92 6.28 -0.13
CA GLY A 74 -4.48 7.60 0.17
C GLY A 74 -3.43 8.70 0.12
N GLU A 75 -2.25 8.48 0.73
CA GLU A 75 -1.15 9.44 0.69
C GLU A 75 -0.59 9.64 -0.72
N TYR A 76 -0.46 8.57 -1.50
CA TYR A 76 -0.03 8.64 -2.90
C TYR A 76 -0.99 9.51 -3.72
N HIS A 77 -2.31 9.32 -3.60
CA HIS A 77 -3.28 10.15 -4.32
C HIS A 77 -3.30 11.62 -3.85
N LYS A 78 -3.00 11.90 -2.57
CA LYS A 78 -2.87 13.28 -2.08
C LYS A 78 -1.68 14.02 -2.69
N ALA A 79 -0.67 13.30 -3.16
CA ALA A 79 0.47 13.88 -3.88
C ALA A 79 0.11 14.31 -5.32
N ASP A 80 -1.15 14.17 -5.73
CA ASP A 80 -1.69 14.55 -7.04
C ASP A 80 -0.94 13.88 -8.21
N PRO A 81 -0.88 12.53 -8.26
CA PRO A 81 -0.26 11.81 -9.35
C PRO A 81 -1.06 12.05 -10.64
N ASP A 82 -0.38 12.01 -11.79
CA ASP A 82 -1.02 12.22 -13.08
C ASP A 82 -2.12 11.16 -13.33
N PRO A 83 -3.40 11.55 -13.49
CA PRO A 83 -4.49 10.60 -13.68
C PRO A 83 -4.43 9.84 -15.01
N PHE A 84 -3.56 10.25 -15.93
CA PHE A 84 -3.33 9.55 -17.21
C PHE A 84 -2.06 8.67 -17.18
N ASP A 85 -1.37 8.59 -16.04
CA ASP A 85 -0.23 7.72 -15.88
C ASP A 85 -0.66 6.32 -15.42
N ASP A 86 -0.80 5.40 -16.38
CA ASP A 86 -1.18 4.00 -16.13
C ASP A 86 -0.03 3.15 -15.55
N ARG A 87 1.14 3.73 -15.27
CA ARG A 87 2.27 2.99 -14.71
C ARG A 87 2.01 2.63 -13.25
N HIS A 88 2.55 1.48 -12.85
CA HIS A 88 2.69 1.09 -11.44
C HIS A 88 3.21 2.26 -10.58
N PRO A 89 2.70 2.51 -9.36
CA PRO A 89 3.12 3.64 -8.50
C PRO A 89 4.63 3.77 -8.33
N GLY A 90 5.33 2.67 -8.01
CA GLY A 90 6.81 2.62 -7.94
C GLY A 90 7.57 2.78 -9.28
N ARG A 91 6.90 2.78 -10.43
CA ARG A 91 7.48 3.14 -11.75
C ARG A 91 7.18 4.60 -12.11
N ALA A 92 6.01 5.10 -11.70
CA ALA A 92 5.65 6.51 -11.83
C ALA A 92 6.52 7.39 -10.93
N ASP A 93 6.68 6.96 -9.68
CA ASP A 93 7.56 7.56 -8.67
C ASP A 93 8.31 6.46 -7.89
N PRO A 94 9.60 6.22 -8.17
CA PRO A 94 10.41 5.22 -7.47
C PRO A 94 10.55 5.45 -5.95
N ASP A 95 10.41 6.69 -5.52
CA ASP A 95 10.60 7.07 -4.12
C ASP A 95 9.28 7.07 -3.33
N CYS A 96 8.13 6.87 -3.97
CA CYS A 96 6.84 6.80 -3.29
C CYS A 96 6.74 5.57 -2.37
N MET A 97 6.15 5.76 -1.19
CA MET A 97 6.03 4.68 -0.19
C MET A 97 5.17 3.52 -0.69
N LEU A 98 4.02 3.82 -1.32
CA LEU A 98 3.15 2.79 -1.89
C LEU A 98 3.91 1.87 -2.85
N GLY A 99 4.67 2.45 -3.78
CA GLY A 99 5.48 1.68 -4.73
C GLY A 99 6.51 0.78 -4.06
N GLN A 100 7.10 1.24 -2.96
CA GLN A 100 8.09 0.47 -2.19
C GLN A 100 7.44 -0.68 -1.40
N LEU A 101 6.26 -0.45 -0.79
CA LEU A 101 5.51 -1.51 -0.10
C LEU A 101 5.01 -2.59 -1.06
N LEU A 102 4.46 -2.19 -2.21
CA LEU A 102 4.04 -3.12 -3.25
C LEU A 102 5.21 -3.99 -3.71
N LYS A 103 6.38 -3.39 -3.94
CA LYS A 103 7.60 -4.14 -4.27
C LYS A 103 7.99 -5.14 -3.17
N MET A 104 7.91 -4.77 -1.90
CA MET A 104 8.21 -5.69 -0.79
C MET A 104 7.26 -6.89 -0.77
N LEU A 105 5.96 -6.67 -0.98
CA LEU A 105 4.97 -7.75 -1.06
C LEU A 105 5.27 -8.72 -2.20
N PHE A 106 5.52 -8.21 -3.41
CA PHE A 106 5.78 -9.08 -4.58
C PHE A 106 7.16 -9.73 -4.59
N MET A 107 8.10 -9.25 -3.78
CA MET A 107 9.37 -9.96 -3.57
C MET A 107 9.23 -11.13 -2.59
N ASN A 108 8.10 -11.24 -1.89
CA ASN A 108 7.76 -12.39 -1.06
C ASN A 108 6.82 -13.32 -1.83
N ASP A 109 7.42 -14.24 -2.59
CA ASP A 109 6.69 -15.21 -3.42
C ASP A 109 5.82 -16.14 -2.57
N ASP A 110 6.30 -16.55 -1.39
CA ASP A 110 5.55 -17.44 -0.49
C ASP A 110 4.25 -16.77 -0.03
N PHE A 111 4.32 -15.49 0.34
CA PHE A 111 3.15 -14.70 0.71
C PHE A 111 2.17 -14.56 -0.46
N THR A 112 2.67 -14.16 -1.62
CA THR A 112 1.85 -13.90 -2.80
C THR A 112 1.17 -15.19 -3.28
N ASN A 113 1.90 -16.31 -3.29
CA ASN A 113 1.36 -17.62 -3.64
C ASN A 113 0.32 -18.10 -2.61
N ALA A 114 0.57 -17.93 -1.31
CA ALA A 114 -0.42 -18.29 -0.29
C ALA A 114 -1.70 -17.46 -0.40
N LEU A 115 -1.57 -16.15 -0.68
CA LEU A 115 -2.70 -15.25 -0.87
C LEU A 115 -3.63 -15.73 -2.00
N LEU A 116 -3.06 -16.00 -3.18
CA LEU A 116 -3.83 -16.43 -4.34
C LEU A 116 -4.30 -17.88 -4.20
N ASP A 117 -3.39 -18.79 -3.86
CA ASP A 117 -3.66 -20.22 -3.97
C ASP A 117 -4.40 -20.73 -2.74
N SER A 118 -3.86 -20.43 -1.57
CA SER A 118 -4.39 -21.00 -0.33
C SER A 118 -5.61 -20.22 0.15
N TYR A 119 -5.55 -18.89 0.15
CA TYR A 119 -6.59 -18.07 0.76
C TYR A 119 -7.71 -17.72 -0.20
N ILE A 120 -7.45 -17.49 -1.48
CA ILE A 120 -8.51 -17.20 -2.45
C ILE A 120 -8.97 -18.50 -3.11
N MET A 121 -8.08 -19.26 -3.73
CA MET A 121 -8.49 -20.39 -4.57
C MET A 121 -8.90 -21.64 -3.79
N ASN A 122 -8.28 -21.96 -2.66
CA ASN A 122 -8.53 -23.25 -1.99
C ASN A 122 -9.27 -23.16 -0.64
N SER A 123 -9.19 -22.03 0.05
CA SER A 123 -9.87 -21.85 1.34
C SER A 123 -11.40 -21.88 1.19
N ARG A 124 -12.06 -22.50 2.18
CA ARG A 124 -13.52 -22.50 2.36
C ARG A 124 -13.99 -21.51 3.44
N GLU A 125 -13.05 -20.86 4.11
CA GLU A 125 -13.31 -19.92 5.19
C GLU A 125 -13.65 -18.55 4.62
N LEU A 126 -14.94 -18.20 4.61
CA LEU A 126 -15.45 -16.96 4.02
C LEU A 126 -14.70 -15.72 4.54
N ARG A 127 -14.47 -15.64 5.85
CA ARG A 127 -13.75 -14.50 6.47
C ARG A 127 -12.33 -14.36 5.95
N LEU A 128 -11.64 -15.48 5.72
CA LEU A 128 -10.30 -15.48 5.16
C LEU A 128 -10.33 -15.09 3.68
N ASN A 129 -11.28 -15.64 2.91
CA ASN A 129 -11.48 -15.26 1.51
C ASN A 129 -11.73 -13.75 1.39
N THR A 130 -12.61 -13.17 2.21
CA THR A 130 -12.92 -11.73 2.19
C THR A 130 -11.69 -10.88 2.51
N ALA A 131 -10.94 -11.22 3.56
CA ALA A 131 -9.71 -10.49 3.92
C ALA A 131 -8.65 -10.58 2.80
N ALA A 132 -8.48 -11.76 2.20
CA ALA A 132 -7.57 -11.97 1.09
C ALA A 132 -7.98 -11.20 -0.17
N CYS A 133 -9.27 -11.18 -0.52
CA CYS A 133 -9.78 -10.42 -1.66
C CYS A 133 -9.63 -8.91 -1.48
N ARG A 134 -9.84 -8.38 -0.26
CA ARG A 134 -9.57 -6.97 0.05
C ARG A 134 -8.10 -6.65 -0.20
N LEU A 135 -7.19 -7.48 0.30
CA LEU A 135 -5.76 -7.28 0.08
C LEU A 135 -5.41 -7.35 -1.41
N LEU A 136 -5.92 -8.36 -2.13
CA LEU A 136 -5.71 -8.50 -3.57
C LEU A 136 -6.13 -7.22 -4.30
N GLN A 137 -7.32 -6.69 -4.00
CA GLN A 137 -7.80 -5.44 -4.60
C GLN A 137 -6.86 -4.26 -4.33
N ASN A 138 -6.36 -4.12 -3.11
CA ASN A 138 -5.46 -3.03 -2.72
C ASN A 138 -4.09 -3.10 -3.41
N ILE A 139 -3.62 -4.30 -3.75
CA ILE A 139 -2.32 -4.50 -4.41
C ILE A 139 -2.43 -4.57 -5.93
N MET A 140 -3.65 -4.57 -6.51
CA MET A 140 -3.86 -4.57 -7.96
C MET A 140 -3.14 -3.48 -8.74
N PRO A 141 -3.02 -2.21 -8.27
CA PRO A 141 -2.21 -1.20 -8.95
C PRO A 141 -0.73 -1.61 -9.09
N GLY A 142 -0.31 -2.53 -8.23
CA GLY A 142 1.01 -3.12 -8.20
C GLY A 142 1.19 -4.34 -9.10
N LEU A 143 0.09 -4.91 -9.57
CA LEU A 143 0.07 -6.14 -10.36
C LEU A 143 -0.08 -5.81 -11.84
N ASP A 144 0.64 -6.55 -12.67
CA ASP A 144 0.18 -6.71 -14.04
C ASP A 144 -1.05 -7.62 -14.01
N ALA A 145 -2.23 -6.99 -14.04
CA ALA A 145 -3.50 -7.70 -13.97
C ALA A 145 -3.61 -8.77 -15.05
N ALA A 146 -3.04 -8.54 -16.25
CA ALA A 146 -3.04 -9.54 -17.31
C ALA A 146 -2.25 -10.78 -16.88
N VAL A 147 -1.05 -10.61 -16.33
CA VAL A 147 -0.21 -11.71 -15.86
C VAL A 147 -0.90 -12.48 -14.73
N VAL A 148 -1.41 -11.80 -13.70
CA VAL A 148 -2.01 -12.48 -12.53
C VAL A 148 -3.28 -13.24 -12.90
N PHE A 149 -4.14 -12.67 -13.74
CA PHE A 149 -5.39 -13.31 -14.13
C PHE A 149 -5.22 -14.35 -15.25
N GLU A 150 -4.17 -14.26 -16.08
CA GLU A 150 -3.83 -15.30 -17.06
C GLU A 150 -3.12 -16.48 -16.41
N GLU A 151 -2.19 -16.24 -15.48
CA GLU A 151 -1.44 -17.31 -14.81
C GLU A 151 -2.31 -18.09 -13.82
N LYS A 152 -3.28 -17.43 -13.18
CA LYS A 152 -4.19 -18.09 -12.23
C LYS A 152 -5.50 -18.50 -12.89
N GLU A 153 -5.46 -19.63 -13.61
CA GLU A 153 -6.62 -20.26 -14.22
C GLU A 153 -7.79 -20.40 -13.21
N GLY A 154 -8.97 -19.92 -13.62
CA GLY A 154 -10.19 -19.98 -12.80
C GLY A 154 -10.32 -18.89 -11.73
N LEU A 155 -9.32 -18.01 -11.52
CA LEU A 155 -9.41 -16.92 -10.54
C LEU A 155 -10.59 -15.98 -10.87
N VAL A 156 -10.69 -15.54 -12.13
CA VAL A 156 -11.78 -14.66 -12.58
C VAL A 156 -13.13 -15.33 -12.44
N GLU A 157 -13.26 -16.60 -12.85
CA GLU A 157 -14.51 -17.36 -12.75
C GLU A 157 -14.96 -17.50 -11.29
N LYS A 158 -14.01 -17.77 -10.39
CA LYS A 158 -14.27 -17.90 -8.96
C LYS A 158 -14.72 -16.58 -8.33
N LEU A 159 -14.01 -15.49 -8.59
CA LEU A 159 -14.39 -14.16 -8.11
C LEU A 159 -15.78 -13.76 -8.64
N PHE A 160 -16.06 -14.08 -9.91
CA PHE A 160 -17.36 -13.83 -10.50
C PHE A 160 -18.48 -14.68 -9.86
N SER A 161 -18.23 -15.96 -9.56
CA SER A 161 -19.20 -16.81 -8.86
C SER A 161 -19.53 -16.25 -7.48
N TRP A 162 -18.51 -15.85 -6.71
CA TRP A 162 -18.71 -15.21 -5.41
C TRP A 162 -19.50 -13.91 -5.49
N ALA A 163 -19.21 -13.07 -6.48
CA ALA A 163 -19.97 -11.83 -6.68
C ALA A 163 -21.45 -12.10 -7.02
N ARG A 164 -21.73 -13.14 -7.81
CA ARG A 164 -23.09 -13.54 -8.20
C ARG A 164 -23.87 -14.18 -7.05
N GLU A 165 -23.19 -14.89 -6.15
CA GLU A 165 -23.80 -15.62 -5.03
C GLU A 165 -23.91 -14.77 -3.75
N ALA A 166 -23.47 -13.50 -3.79
CA ALA A 166 -23.51 -12.59 -2.63
C ALA A 166 -24.90 -11.98 -2.36
N GLU A 167 -25.92 -12.34 -3.14
CA GLU A 167 -27.35 -12.00 -2.91
C GLU A 167 -28.04 -12.96 -1.93
#